data_AF-A0A2E1XF55-F1
#
_entry.id   AF-A0A2E1XF55-F1
#
_cell.length_a   1.000
_cell.length_b   1.000
_cell.length_c   1.000
_cell.angle_alpha   90.00
_cell.angle_beta   90.00
_cell.angle_gamma   90.00
#
_symmetry.space_group_name_H-M   'P 1'
#
loop_
_entity.id
_entity.type
_entity.pdbx_description
1 polymer ?
#
loop_
_entity_poly.entity_id
_entity_poly.type
_entity_poly.pdbx_seq_one_letter_code
_entity_poly.pdbx_strand_id
1 'polypeptide(L)'
;MAAGVVEGKGFGESARAALIARGFAEFQRLGVALGAKRETMAGLSGLGDLILTATSQQSRNMSLGVELGKGRTLENILAERNTVSEGVATAGAIHALAEKAGVEAPICEAVAALVSGAKSVDEIVAALMARPLKSEA
;
A
#
# COMPACT_ATOMS: atom_id res chain seq x y z
N MET A 1 -3.58 -2.91 -0.61
CA MET A 1 -2.74 -4.11 -0.44
C MET A 1 -2.06 -4.13 0.92
N ALA A 2 -1.25 -3.12 1.25
CA ALA A 2 -0.55 -3.07 2.54
C ALA A 2 -1.50 -3.16 3.76
N ALA A 3 -2.70 -2.56 3.70
CA ALA A 3 -3.72 -2.72 4.73
C ALA A 3 -4.15 -4.18 4.95
N GLY A 4 -4.19 -4.97 3.87
CA GLY A 4 -4.46 -6.40 3.95
C GLY A 4 -3.31 -7.16 4.59
N VAL A 5 -2.06 -6.76 4.35
CA VAL A 5 -0.89 -7.37 5.01
C VAL A 5 -0.96 -7.16 6.53
N VAL A 6 -1.32 -5.95 6.98
CA VAL A 6 -1.54 -5.62 8.39
C VAL A 6 -2.65 -6.47 9.00
N GLU A 7 -3.74 -6.66 8.26
CA GLU A 7 -4.85 -7.54 8.65
C GLU A 7 -4.40 -9.00 8.79
N GLY A 8 -3.71 -9.53 7.77
CA GLY A 8 -3.22 -10.92 7.74
C GLY A 8 -2.18 -11.21 8.83
N LYS A 9 -1.43 -10.20 9.27
CA LYS A 9 -0.50 -10.28 10.41
C LYS A 9 -1.16 -10.11 11.77
N GLY A 10 -2.44 -9.72 11.83
CA GLY A 10 -3.17 -9.56 13.08
C GLY A 10 -2.73 -8.36 13.92
N PHE A 11 -2.19 -7.29 13.31
CA PHE A 11 -1.75 -6.10 14.03
C PHE A 11 -2.89 -5.18 14.51
N GLY A 12 -4.13 -5.49 14.12
CA GLY A 12 -5.33 -4.80 14.58
C GLY A 12 -5.62 -3.48 13.87
N GLU A 13 -6.75 -2.88 14.28
CA GLU A 13 -7.37 -1.78 13.53
C GLU A 13 -6.58 -0.47 13.62
N SER A 14 -5.91 -0.22 14.74
CA SER A 14 -5.08 0.99 14.92
C SER A 14 -3.90 1.01 13.95
N ALA A 15 -3.22 -0.13 13.77
CA ALA A 15 -2.14 -0.24 12.79
C ALA A 15 -2.65 -0.03 11.36
N ARG A 16 -3.83 -0.57 11.04
CA ARG A 16 -4.49 -0.40 9.75
C ARG A 16 -4.84 1.06 9.48
N ALA A 17 -5.42 1.75 10.47
CA ALA A 17 -5.76 3.17 10.38
C ALA A 17 -4.52 4.05 10.17
N ALA A 18 -3.46 3.83 10.95
CA ALA A 18 -2.19 4.55 10.81
C ALA A 18 -1.57 4.34 9.42
N LEU A 19 -1.63 3.11 8.89
CA LEU A 19 -1.14 2.81 7.55
C LEU A 19 -1.95 3.53 6.46
N ILE A 20 -3.28 3.56 6.59
CA ILE A 20 -4.16 4.27 5.64
C ILE A 20 -3.84 5.77 5.65
N ALA A 21 -3.70 6.38 6.82
CA ALA A 21 -3.36 7.80 6.96
C ALA A 21 -2.02 8.13 6.29
N ARG A 22 -0.97 7.37 6.60
CA ARG A 22 0.37 7.54 6.01
C ARG A 22 0.37 7.31 4.50
N GLY A 23 -0.34 6.27 4.04
CA GLY A 23 -0.47 5.96 2.61
C GLY A 23 -1.22 7.04 1.85
N PHE A 24 -2.23 7.65 2.47
CA PHE A 24 -2.93 8.80 1.90
C PHE A 24 -2.02 10.03 1.80
N ALA A 25 -1.19 10.29 2.82
CA ALA A 25 -0.20 11.36 2.77
C ALA A 25 0.84 11.16 1.64
N GLU A 26 1.30 9.92 1.41
CA GLU A 26 2.16 9.58 0.26
C GLU A 26 1.45 9.83 -1.07
N PHE A 27 0.20 9.37 -1.21
CA PHE A 27 -0.63 9.60 -2.38
C PHE A 27 -0.76 11.10 -2.68
N GLN A 28 -1.10 11.91 -1.67
CA GLN A 28 -1.22 13.36 -1.81
C GLN A 28 0.09 14.04 -2.22
N ARG A 29 1.21 13.70 -1.58
CA ARG A 29 2.52 14.26 -1.94
C ARG A 29 2.89 13.93 -3.38
N LEU A 30 2.66 12.69 -3.80
CA LEU A 30 2.93 12.25 -5.17
C LEU A 30 2.03 12.99 -6.18
N GLY A 31 0.73 13.04 -5.93
CA GLY A 31 -0.20 13.73 -6.83
C GLY A 31 0.15 15.21 -6.99
N VAL A 32 0.44 15.91 -5.90
CA VAL A 32 0.85 17.33 -5.94
C VAL A 32 2.14 17.52 -6.74
N ALA A 33 3.14 16.65 -6.56
CA ALA A 33 4.37 16.71 -7.35
C ALA A 33 4.14 16.47 -8.85
N LEU A 34 3.05 15.79 -9.21
CA LEU A 34 2.62 15.55 -10.59
C LEU A 34 1.60 16.59 -11.10
N GLY A 35 1.32 17.64 -10.34
CA GLY A 35 0.43 18.73 -10.74
C GLY A 35 -1.05 18.53 -10.37
N ALA A 36 -1.38 17.51 -9.57
CA ALA A 36 -2.74 17.34 -9.05
C ALA A 36 -3.07 18.38 -7.95
N LYS A 37 -4.36 18.68 -7.81
CA LYS A 37 -4.86 19.56 -6.74
C LYS A 37 -5.19 18.75 -5.50
N ARG A 38 -4.64 19.13 -4.34
CA ARG A 38 -4.81 18.38 -3.08
C ARG A 38 -6.29 18.16 -2.72
N GLU A 39 -7.14 19.15 -3.01
CA GLU A 39 -8.58 19.13 -2.75
C GLU A 39 -9.28 18.02 -3.55
N THR A 40 -8.84 17.78 -4.79
CA THR A 40 -9.39 16.71 -5.63
C THR A 40 -9.04 15.32 -5.12
N MET A 41 -7.91 15.20 -4.43
CA MET A 41 -7.43 13.94 -3.86
C MET A 41 -8.13 13.60 -2.54
N ALA A 42 -8.59 14.62 -1.80
CA ALA A 42 -9.40 14.46 -0.59
C ALA A 42 -10.90 14.16 -0.89
N GLY A 43 -11.31 14.21 -2.16
CA GLY A 43 -12.67 13.89 -2.58
C GLY A 43 -12.97 12.39 -2.57
N LEU A 44 -14.21 12.06 -2.95
CA LEU A 44 -14.75 10.69 -2.93
C LEU A 44 -13.93 9.70 -3.78
N SER A 45 -13.41 10.15 -4.92
CA SER A 45 -12.61 9.33 -5.84
C SER A 45 -11.19 9.06 -5.35
N GLY A 46 -10.68 9.84 -4.39
CA GLY A 46 -9.34 9.65 -3.83
C GLY A 46 -9.39 9.01 -2.45
N LEU A 47 -9.73 9.79 -1.43
CA LEU A 47 -9.81 9.30 -0.05
C LEU A 47 -10.93 8.26 0.14
N GLY A 48 -12.09 8.49 -0.47
CA GLY A 48 -13.24 7.58 -0.35
C GLY A 48 -12.94 6.19 -0.92
N ASP A 49 -12.40 6.13 -2.13
CA ASP A 49 -12.00 4.88 -2.77
C ASP A 49 -10.84 4.18 -2.03
N LEU A 50 -9.87 4.95 -1.51
CA LEU A 50 -8.78 4.41 -0.70
C LEU A 50 -9.31 3.72 0.56
N ILE A 51 -10.19 4.38 1.31
CA ILE A 51 -10.79 3.81 2.53
C ILE A 51 -11.57 2.53 2.19
N LEU A 52 -12.44 2.58 1.18
CA LEU A 52 -13.23 1.42 0.75
C LEU A 52 -12.32 0.24 0.37
N THR A 53 -11.33 0.50 -0.49
CA THR A 53 -10.40 -0.52 -0.99
C THR A 53 -9.51 -1.09 0.11
N ALA A 54 -9.17 -0.30 1.14
CA ALA A 54 -8.32 -0.70 2.26
C ALA A 54 -9.07 -1.36 3.42
N THR A 55 -10.40 -1.32 3.43
CA THR A 55 -11.24 -1.88 4.51
C THR A 55 -12.19 -2.99 4.05
N SER A 56 -12.40 -3.15 2.74
CA SER A 56 -13.28 -4.19 2.20
C SER A 56 -12.53 -5.48 1.88
N GLN A 57 -12.94 -6.61 2.46
CA GLN A 57 -12.40 -7.93 2.10
C GLN A 57 -12.75 -8.35 0.66
N GLN A 58 -13.76 -7.72 0.04
CA GLN A 58 -14.11 -7.94 -1.36
C GLN A 58 -13.10 -7.27 -2.31
N SER A 59 -12.30 -6.33 -1.81
CA SER A 59 -11.19 -5.76 -2.58
C SER A 59 -10.17 -6.84 -2.92
N ARG A 60 -9.85 -6.97 -4.22
CA ARG A 60 -8.81 -7.89 -4.71
C ARG A 60 -7.46 -7.59 -4.05
N ASN A 61 -7.15 -6.30 -3.87
CA ASN A 61 -5.92 -5.84 -3.24
C ASN A 61 -5.89 -6.10 -1.73
N MET A 62 -7.04 -5.97 -1.05
CA MET A 62 -7.14 -6.23 0.39
C MET A 62 -6.95 -7.73 0.66
N SER A 63 -7.75 -8.56 0.01
CA SER A 63 -7.68 -10.02 0.17
C SER A 63 -6.33 -10.60 -0.23
N LEU A 64 -5.68 -10.10 -1.29
CA LEU A 64 -4.33 -10.51 -1.65
C LEU A 64 -3.32 -10.14 -0.56
N GLY A 65 -3.42 -8.92 -0.02
CA GLY A 65 -2.61 -8.50 1.11
C GLY A 65 -2.78 -9.38 2.35
N VAL A 66 -4.02 -9.79 2.66
CA VAL A 66 -4.31 -10.69 3.79
C VAL A 66 -3.59 -12.02 3.65
N GLU A 67 -3.65 -12.63 2.47
CA GLU A 67 -2.99 -13.91 2.22
C GLU A 67 -1.46 -13.80 2.27
N LEU A 68 -0.89 -12.70 1.75
CA LEU A 68 0.54 -12.39 1.92
C LEU A 68 0.91 -12.22 3.40
N GLY A 69 0.07 -11.50 4.17
CA GLY A 69 0.27 -11.29 5.60
C GLY A 69 0.27 -12.59 6.42
N LYS A 70 -0.52 -13.58 6.00
CA LYS A 70 -0.54 -14.95 6.56
C LYS A 70 0.68 -15.81 6.18
N GLY A 71 1.57 -15.29 5.33
CA GLY A 71 2.81 -15.97 4.93
C GLY A 71 2.71 -16.78 3.64
N ARG A 72 1.62 -16.66 2.88
CA ARG A 72 1.56 -17.26 1.54
C ARG A 72 2.43 -16.47 0.56
N THR A 73 3.04 -17.15 -0.40
CA THR A 73 3.83 -16.48 -1.45
C THR A 73 2.91 -15.88 -2.51
N LEU A 74 3.40 -14.83 -3.18
CA LEU A 74 2.66 -14.19 -4.26
C LEU A 74 2.38 -15.17 -5.41
N GLU A 75 3.32 -16.03 -5.77
CA GLU A 75 3.09 -17.02 -6.84
C GLU A 75 1.94 -17.97 -6.49
N ASN A 76 1.91 -18.50 -5.27
CA ASN A 76 0.86 -19.43 -4.83
C ASN A 76 -0.52 -18.78 -4.84
N ILE A 77 -0.62 -17.52 -4.39
CA ILE A 77 -1.89 -16.79 -4.38
C ILE A 77 -2.37 -16.50 -5.82
N LEU A 78 -1.45 -16.12 -6.71
CA LEU A 78 -1.79 -15.79 -8.09
C LEU A 78 -2.15 -17.03 -8.92
N ALA A 79 -1.51 -18.17 -8.67
CA ALA A 79 -1.83 -19.45 -9.33
C ALA A 79 -3.27 -19.91 -9.05
N GLU A 80 -3.83 -19.56 -7.89
CA GLU A 80 -5.20 -19.91 -7.49
C GLU A 80 -6.24 -18.85 -7.91
N ARG A 81 -5.80 -17.70 -8.43
CA ARG A 81 -6.69 -16.59 -8.78
C ARG A 81 -6.87 -16.46 -10.28
N ASN A 82 -8.13 -16.40 -10.71
CA ASN A 82 -8.49 -16.13 -12.11
C ASN A 82 -8.36 -14.65 -12.50
N THR A 83 -7.94 -13.76 -11.58
CA THR A 83 -7.87 -12.31 -11.83
C THR A 83 -6.60 -11.68 -11.26
N VAL A 84 -6.00 -10.77 -12.02
CA VAL A 84 -4.84 -9.99 -11.60
C VAL A 84 -5.31 -8.86 -10.68
N SER A 85 -4.61 -8.67 -9.56
CA SER A 85 -4.88 -7.53 -8.68
C SER A 85 -4.18 -6.29 -9.23
N GLU A 86 -4.91 -5.19 -9.41
CA GLU A 86 -4.38 -3.93 -9.98
C GLU A 86 -3.15 -3.42 -9.23
N GLY A 87 -3.12 -3.58 -7.90
CA GLY A 87 -1.96 -3.18 -7.09
C GLY A 87 -0.69 -3.96 -7.43
N VAL A 88 -0.80 -5.23 -7.83
CA VAL A 88 0.35 -6.03 -8.29
C VAL A 88 0.88 -5.48 -9.61
N ALA A 89 0.00 -5.12 -10.53
CA ALA A 89 0.39 -4.58 -11.83
C ALA A 89 0.95 -3.15 -11.76
N THR A 90 0.55 -2.35 -10.76
CA THR A 90 0.85 -0.91 -10.70
C THR A 90 1.93 -0.53 -9.69
N ALA A 91 2.21 -1.36 -8.67
CA ALA A 91 3.11 -0.99 -7.56
C ALA A 91 4.50 -0.53 -8.03
N GLY A 92 5.14 -1.28 -8.94
CA GLY A 92 6.45 -0.93 -9.47
C GLY A 92 6.45 0.39 -10.25
N ALA A 93 5.42 0.63 -11.06
CA ALA A 93 5.29 1.86 -11.83
C ALA A 93 5.06 3.09 -10.93
N ILE A 94 4.22 2.96 -9.90
CA ILE A 94 3.98 4.04 -8.93
C ILE A 94 5.23 4.35 -8.12
N HIS A 95 5.98 3.33 -7.70
CA HIS A 95 7.25 3.54 -6.99
C HIS A 95 8.28 4.27 -7.88
N ALA A 96 8.46 3.82 -9.12
CA ALA A 96 9.36 4.48 -10.08
C ALA A 96 8.93 5.94 -10.37
N LEU A 97 7.63 6.20 -10.42
CA LEU A 97 7.09 7.55 -10.59
C LEU A 97 7.38 8.45 -9.38
N ALA A 98 7.26 7.91 -8.17
CA ALA A 98 7.62 8.62 -6.93
C ALA A 98 9.10 8.97 -6.88
N GLU A 99 9.99 8.03 -7.25
CA GLU A 99 11.43 8.29 -7.34
C GLU A 99 11.73 9.39 -8.37
N LYS A 100 11.14 9.30 -9.57
CA LYS A 100 11.31 10.31 -10.62
C LYS A 100 10.82 11.70 -10.20
N ALA A 101 9.77 11.76 -9.39
CA ALA A 101 9.21 12.99 -8.86
C ALA A 101 9.96 13.51 -7.61
N GLY A 102 10.96 12.78 -7.10
CA GLY A 102 11.66 13.11 -5.85
C GLY A 102 10.77 13.04 -4.61
N VAL A 103 9.71 12.22 -4.65
CA VAL A 103 8.73 12.09 -3.57
C VAL A 103 9.04 10.86 -2.72
N GLU A 104 9.22 11.08 -1.43
CA GLU A 104 9.36 10.00 -0.45
C GLU A 104 8.01 9.26 -0.29
N ALA A 105 7.95 8.01 -0.77
CA ALA A 105 6.76 7.15 -0.70
C ALA A 105 7.08 5.73 -0.15
N PRO A 106 7.39 5.58 1.15
CA PRO A 106 7.90 4.32 1.69
C PRO A 106 6.88 3.19 1.79
N ILE A 107 5.59 3.48 1.88
CA ILE A 107 4.54 2.45 1.75
C ILE A 107 4.46 1.98 0.30
N CYS A 108 4.52 2.88 -0.68
CA CYS A 108 4.59 2.50 -2.09
C CYS A 108 5.85 1.66 -2.40
N GLU A 109 7.01 2.07 -1.89
CA GLU A 109 8.27 1.31 -1.99
C GLU A 109 8.13 -0.09 -1.37
N ALA A 110 7.59 -0.18 -0.16
CA ALA A 110 7.36 -1.45 0.52
C ALA A 110 6.45 -2.39 -0.29
N VAL A 111 5.36 -1.86 -0.87
CA VAL A 111 4.46 -2.66 -1.72
C VAL A 111 5.16 -3.10 -3.01
N ALA A 112 5.95 -2.23 -3.63
CA ALA A 112 6.73 -2.59 -4.82
C ALA A 112 7.78 -3.67 -4.53
N ALA A 113 8.48 -3.58 -3.40
CA ALA A 113 9.44 -4.57 -2.94
C ALA A 113 8.77 -5.93 -2.64
N LEU A 114 7.57 -5.91 -2.06
CA LEU A 114 6.79 -7.13 -1.81
C LEU A 114 6.37 -7.80 -3.12
N VAL A 115 5.84 -7.02 -4.05
CA VAL A 115 5.31 -7.52 -5.32
C VAL A 115 6.41 -8.06 -6.24
N SER A 116 7.60 -7.45 -6.21
CA SER A 116 8.76 -7.93 -6.97
C SER A 116 9.45 -9.13 -6.31
N GLY A 117 9.08 -9.51 -5.10
CA GLY A 117 9.77 -10.55 -4.31
C GLY A 117 11.11 -10.10 -3.74
N ALA A 118 11.45 -8.81 -3.81
CA ALA A 118 12.70 -8.26 -3.28
C ALA A 118 12.76 -8.26 -1.75
N LYS A 119 11.61 -8.19 -1.07
CA LYS A 119 11.50 -8.27 0.39
C LYS A 119 10.29 -9.10 0.80
N SER A 120 10.45 -9.88 1.86
CA SER A 120 9.36 -10.56 2.54
C SER A 120 8.49 -9.57 3.34
N VAL A 121 7.30 -10.03 3.74
CA VAL A 121 6.41 -9.25 4.60
C VAL A 121 7.11 -8.85 5.91
N ASP A 122 7.87 -9.76 6.52
CA ASP A 122 8.51 -9.51 7.81
C ASP A 122 9.62 -8.46 7.70
N GLU A 123 10.41 -8.50 6.63
CA GLU A 123 11.42 -7.48 6.34
C GLU A 123 10.78 -6.09 6.11
N ILE A 124 9.64 -6.04 5.43
CA ILE A 124 8.90 -4.80 5.20
C ILE A 124 8.34 -4.24 6.50
N VAL A 125 7.72 -5.08 7.33
CA VAL A 125 7.18 -4.65 8.63
C VAL A 125 8.31 -4.11 9.51
N ALA A 126 9.43 -4.83 9.59
CA ALA A 126 10.60 -4.37 10.34
C ALA A 126 11.11 -3.01 9.84
N ALA A 127 11.21 -2.83 8.52
CA ALA A 127 11.66 -1.57 7.92
C ALA A 127 10.68 -0.40 8.19
N LEU A 128 9.37 -0.65 8.12
CA LEU A 128 8.35 0.37 8.36
C LEU A 128 8.26 0.78 9.84
N MET A 129 8.53 -0.15 10.76
CA MET A 129 8.58 0.12 12.21
C MET A 129 9.90 0.79 12.64
N ALA A 130 11.01 0.49 11.97
CA ALA A 130 12.30 1.10 12.26
C ALA A 130 12.40 2.58 11.84
N ARG A 131 11.45 3.09 11.05
CA ARG A 131 11.43 4.51 10.67
C ARG A 131 11.03 5.40 11.83
N PRO A 132 11.77 6.50 12.08
CA PRO A 132 11.34 7.52 13.02
C PRO A 132 9.96 8.05 12.63
N LEU A 133 9.08 8.24 13.61
CA LEU A 133 7.86 9.02 13.46
C LEU A 133 8.26 10.46 13.07
N LYS A 134 8.20 10.78 11.77
CA LYS A 134 8.26 12.17 11.31
C LYS A 134 6.87 12.78 11.50
N SER A 135 6.83 14.01 12.03
CA SER A 135 5.60 14.77 12.15
C SER A 135 4.95 14.91 10.77
N GLU A 136 3.69 14.51 10.65
CA GLU A 136 2.85 14.87 9.51
C GLU A 136 2.50 16.35 9.70
N ALA A 137 3.05 17.21 8.84
CA ALA A 137 2.79 18.65 8.82
C ALA A 137 2.05 19.02 7.53
#